data_AF-X1KIK1-F1
#
_entry.id   AF-X1KIK1-F1
#
_cell.length_a   1.000
_cell.length_b   1.000
_cell.length_c   1.000
_cell.angle_alpha   90.00
_cell.angle_beta   90.00
_cell.angle_gamma   90.00
#
_symmetry.space_group_name_H-M   'P 1'
#
loop_
_entity.id
_entity.type
_entity.pdbx_description
1 polymer ?
#
loop_
_entity_poly.entity_id
_entity_poly.type
_entity_poly.pdbx_seq_one_letter_code
_entity_poly.pdbx_strand_id
1 'polypeptide(L)'
;PLIISIFYGFGYLLKLNYVKEVIAFVGGLFLLFMGISMFRSIKQIDVNSKKSTHLPIIDGILLSLWNPYFLIWWATVGATLIFRSISFGMLGFLFFMLFHWLCDFFWCYFLSILSFRGGQYFGKKFQKIVSTICGTFLLFFGGKFIYDTIKVFFI
;
A
#
# COMPACT_ATOMS: atom_id res chain seq x y z
N PRO A 1 14.18 5.84 -3.74
CA PRO A 1 13.97 7.10 -2.99
C PRO A 1 13.80 6.91 -1.47
N LEU A 2 12.86 6.07 -1.02
CA LEU A 2 12.55 5.88 0.40
C LEU A 2 13.71 5.24 1.19
N ILE A 3 14.37 4.22 0.62
CA ILE A 3 15.57 3.56 1.19
C ILE A 3 16.67 4.58 1.49
N ILE A 4 16.97 5.45 0.52
CA ILE A 4 17.98 6.51 0.66
C ILE A 4 17.54 7.52 1.73
N SER A 5 16.26 7.88 1.78
CA SER A 5 15.75 8.82 2.79
C SER A 5 15.88 8.25 4.20
N ILE A 6 15.56 6.97 4.39
CA ILE A 6 15.73 6.28 5.69
C ILE A 6 17.20 6.17 6.07
N PHE A 7 18.09 5.92 5.11
CA PHE A 7 19.54 5.94 5.32
C PHE A 7 20.03 7.28 5.89
N TYR A 8 19.50 8.42 5.42
CA TYR A 8 19.81 9.75 5.97
C TYR A 8 19.07 10.09 7.28
N GLY A 9 18.39 9.14 7.91
CA GLY A 9 17.76 9.33 9.23
C GLY A 9 16.26 9.65 9.20
N PHE A 10 15.62 9.67 8.03
CA PHE A 10 14.17 9.89 7.93
C PHE A 10 13.34 8.78 8.62
N GLY A 11 13.95 7.61 8.87
CA GLY A 11 13.35 6.56 9.69
C GLY A 11 13.07 6.98 11.14
N TYR A 12 13.80 7.97 11.67
CA TYR A 12 13.54 8.52 13.01
C TYR A 12 12.27 9.38 13.04
N LEU A 13 12.03 10.18 11.99
CA LEU A 13 10.80 10.98 11.85
C LEU A 13 9.56 10.08 11.75
N LEU A 14 9.66 8.94 11.05
CA LEU A 14 8.59 7.93 10.97
C LEU A 14 8.36 7.16 12.27
N LYS A 15 9.30 7.21 13.24
CA LYS A 15 9.14 6.64 14.58
C LYS A 15 8.41 7.56 15.56
N LEU A 16 8.27 8.85 15.25
CA LEU A 16 7.50 9.76 16.10
C LEU A 16 6.03 9.35 16.10
N ASN A 17 5.46 9.17 17.30
CA ASN A 17 4.07 8.75 17.47
C ASN A 17 3.10 9.66 16.69
N TYR A 18 3.32 10.97 16.77
CA TYR A 18 2.52 11.97 16.05
C TYR A 18 2.53 11.75 14.51
N VAL A 19 3.70 11.49 13.92
CA VAL A 19 3.82 11.28 12.46
C VAL A 19 3.12 9.97 12.05
N LYS A 20 3.30 8.91 12.85
CA LYS A 20 2.64 7.62 12.63
C LYS A 20 1.11 7.74 12.72
N GLU A 21 0.59 8.51 13.67
CA GLU A 21 -0.85 8.75 13.86
C GLU A 21 -1.47 9.54 12.71
N VAL A 22 -0.81 10.61 12.25
CA VAL A 22 -1.25 11.39 11.08
C VAL A 22 -1.28 10.50 9.83
N ILE A 23 -0.22 9.73 9.60
CA ILE A 23 -0.15 8.79 8.47
C ILE A 23 -1.26 7.73 8.57
N ALA A 24 -1.49 7.16 9.76
CA ALA A 24 -2.53 6.17 9.97
C ALA A 24 -3.94 6.76 9.74
N PHE A 25 -4.20 7.99 10.19
CA PHE A 25 -5.48 8.65 9.99
C PHE A 25 -5.75 8.96 8.52
N VAL A 26 -4.83 9.64 7.84
CA VAL A 26 -5.02 10.02 6.43
C VAL A 26 -4.97 8.78 5.53
N GLY A 27 -4.13 7.79 5.86
CA GLY A 27 -4.13 6.48 5.23
C GLY A 27 -5.45 5.74 5.38
N GLY A 28 -6.05 5.78 6.57
CA GLY A 28 -7.37 5.22 6.84
C GLY A 28 -8.47 5.87 5.99
N LEU A 29 -8.49 7.20 5.91
CA LEU A 29 -9.43 7.94 5.05
C LEU A 29 -9.28 7.56 3.57
N PHE A 30 -8.04 7.39 3.08
CA PHE A 30 -7.78 6.99 1.71
C PHE A 30 -8.27 5.56 1.41
N LEU A 31 -8.05 4.62 2.34
CA LEU A 31 -8.57 3.25 2.21
C LEU A 31 -10.10 3.21 2.20
N LEU A 32 -10.76 4.03 3.02
CA LEU A 32 -12.22 4.18 2.96
C LEU A 32 -12.68 4.67 1.59
N PHE A 33 -12.03 5.72 1.06
CA PHE A 33 -12.33 6.25 -0.27
C PHE A 33 -12.16 5.18 -1.37
N MET A 34 -11.06 4.43 -1.35
CA MET A 34 -10.82 3.34 -2.29
C MET A 34 -11.85 2.21 -2.17
N GLY A 35 -12.19 1.79 -0.94
CA GLY A 35 -13.20 0.78 -0.68
C GLY A 35 -14.56 1.18 -1.25
N ILE A 36 -15.01 2.41 -0.98
CA ILE A 36 -16.27 2.96 -1.52
C ILE A 36 -16.23 3.03 -3.05
N SER A 37 -15.10 3.47 -3.62
CA SER A 37 -14.92 3.54 -5.08
C SER A 37 -15.03 2.17 -5.74
N MET A 38 -14.46 1.12 -5.13
CA MET A 38 -14.61 -0.26 -5.60
C MET A 38 -16.06 -0.71 -5.64
N PHE A 39 -16.85 -0.44 -4.58
CA PHE A 39 -18.28 -0.79 -4.57
C PHE A 39 -19.09 -0.03 -5.62
N ARG A 40 -18.76 1.25 -5.88
CA ARG A 40 -19.38 2.03 -6.97
C ARG A 40 -19.03 1.47 -8.34
N SER A 41 -17.77 1.08 -8.55
CA SER A 41 -17.30 0.47 -9.79
C SER A 41 -18.01 -0.86 -10.07
N ILE A 42 -18.20 -1.71 -9.06
CA ILE A 42 -18.98 -2.95 -9.16
C ILE A 42 -20.41 -2.72 -9.67
N LYS A 43 -21.04 -1.62 -9.25
CA LYS A 43 -22.41 -1.24 -9.66
C LYS A 43 -22.47 -0.69 -11.09
N GLN A 44 -21.36 -0.16 -11.61
CA GLN A 44 -21.22 0.35 -12.99
C GLN A 44 -20.84 -0.72 -14.02
N ILE A 45 -20.40 -1.92 -13.60
CA ILE A 45 -20.12 -3.04 -14.52
C ILE A 45 -21.35 -3.43 -15.36
N ASP A 46 -22.57 -3.13 -14.86
CA ASP A 46 -23.86 -3.45 -15.50
C ASP A 46 -24.45 -2.28 -16.33
N VAL A 47 -23.94 -1.05 -16.21
CA VAL A 47 -24.52 0.15 -16.88
C VAL A 47 -23.41 0.90 -17.61
N ASN A 48 -23.28 0.65 -18.92
CA ASN A 48 -22.41 1.34 -19.89
C ASN A 48 -21.08 1.87 -19.31
N SER A 49 -20.02 1.11 -19.53
CA SER A 49 -18.64 1.42 -19.17
C SER A 49 -18.18 2.78 -19.71
N LYS A 50 -18.46 3.87 -18.99
CA LYS A 50 -17.67 5.09 -19.13
C LYS A 50 -16.26 4.73 -18.63
N LYS A 51 -15.29 4.74 -19.55
CA LYS A 51 -13.85 4.69 -19.23
C LYS A 51 -13.60 5.59 -18.02
N SER A 52 -13.23 5.01 -16.89
CA SER A 52 -12.76 5.80 -15.76
C SER A 52 -11.50 6.52 -16.21
N THR A 53 -11.49 7.84 -16.14
CA THR A 53 -10.36 8.71 -16.47
C THR A 53 -9.20 8.59 -15.48
N HIS A 54 -9.32 7.76 -14.45
CA HIS A 54 -8.29 7.56 -13.43
C HIS A 54 -7.13 6.72 -13.97
N LEU A 55 -5.91 7.23 -13.88
CA LEU A 55 -4.71 6.49 -14.24
C LEU A 55 -4.37 5.49 -13.13
N PRO A 56 -4.25 4.18 -13.43
CA PRO A 56 -3.88 3.15 -12.46
C PRO A 56 -2.57 3.43 -11.72
N ILE A 57 -1.68 4.20 -12.36
CA ILE A 57 -0.40 4.65 -11.78
C ILE A 57 -0.64 5.58 -10.59
N ILE A 58 -1.64 6.48 -10.66
CA ILE A 58 -1.97 7.41 -9.59
C ILE A 58 -2.52 6.65 -8.39
N ASP A 59 -3.40 5.67 -8.62
CA ASP A 59 -3.95 4.83 -7.56
C ASP A 59 -2.85 4.03 -6.85
N GLY A 60 -1.89 3.50 -7.61
CA GLY A 60 -0.71 2.84 -7.06
C GLY A 60 0.17 3.75 -6.21
N ILE A 61 0.49 4.96 -6.71
CA ILE A 61 1.28 5.96 -5.98
C ILE A 61 0.57 6.35 -4.68
N LEU A 62 -0.71 6.69 -4.76
CA LEU A 62 -1.50 7.08 -3.59
C LEU A 62 -1.59 5.93 -2.58
N LEU A 63 -1.83 4.69 -3.03
CA LEU A 63 -1.86 3.53 -2.14
C LEU A 63 -0.51 3.30 -1.45
N SER A 64 0.61 3.41 -2.16
CA SER A 64 1.95 3.25 -1.55
C SER A 64 2.27 4.35 -0.54
N LEU A 65 1.88 5.61 -0.82
CA LEU A 65 2.10 6.74 0.10
C LEU A 65 1.19 6.69 1.31
N TRP A 66 -0.08 6.31 1.11
CA TRP A 66 -1.11 6.33 2.15
C TRP A 66 -1.27 4.99 2.88
N ASN A 67 -0.46 3.97 2.58
CA ASN A 67 -0.50 2.71 3.32
C ASN A 67 0.37 2.80 4.59
N PRO A 68 -0.22 2.91 5.80
CA PRO A 68 0.56 3.03 7.03
C PRO A 68 1.40 1.77 7.31
N TYR A 69 0.96 0.58 6.90
CA TYR A 69 1.76 -0.64 7.09
C TYR A 69 3.04 -0.61 6.26
N PHE A 70 3.00 -0.06 5.05
CA PHE A 70 4.19 0.09 4.22
C PHE A 70 5.22 1.00 4.90
N LEU A 71 4.77 2.14 5.44
CA LEU A 71 5.63 3.10 6.12
C LEU A 71 6.16 2.58 7.46
N ILE A 72 5.31 1.92 8.25
CA ILE A 72 5.70 1.30 9.53
C ILE A 72 6.69 0.16 9.31
N TRP A 73 6.48 -0.68 8.28
CA TRP A 73 7.40 -1.76 7.94
C TRP A 73 8.78 -1.21 7.58
N TRP A 74 8.83 -0.16 6.77
CA TRP A 74 10.08 0.51 6.41
C TRP A 74 10.77 1.17 7.61
N ALA A 75 10.01 1.77 8.54
CA ALA A 75 10.55 2.37 9.76
C ALA A 75 11.11 1.34 10.77
N THR A 76 10.72 0.07 10.65
CA THR A 76 11.10 -1.00 11.59
C THR A 76 12.03 -2.02 10.95
N VAL A 77 11.46 -2.96 10.20
CA VAL A 77 12.17 -4.05 9.53
C VAL A 77 13.06 -3.51 8.42
N GLY A 78 12.55 -2.60 7.60
CA GLY A 78 13.29 -1.98 6.51
C GLY A 78 14.53 -1.22 7.00
N ALA A 79 14.40 -0.41 8.05
CA ALA A 79 15.52 0.29 8.68
C ALA A 79 16.58 -0.70 9.20
N THR A 80 16.16 -1.78 9.86
CA THR A 80 17.07 -2.82 10.37
C THR A 80 17.84 -3.51 9.23
N LEU A 81 17.16 -3.83 8.13
CA LEU A 81 17.78 -4.41 6.93
C LEU A 81 18.79 -3.46 6.29
N ILE A 82 18.47 -2.17 6.21
CA ILE A 82 19.38 -1.13 5.72
C ILE A 82 20.64 -1.09 6.61
N PHE A 83 20.50 -0.96 7.93
CA PHE A 83 21.65 -0.90 8.83
C PHE A 83 22.53 -2.16 8.76
N ARG A 84 21.90 -3.33 8.63
CA ARG A 84 22.62 -4.59 8.45
C ARG A 84 23.31 -4.68 7.08
N SER A 85 22.75 -4.08 6.03
CA SER A 85 23.40 -4.04 4.72
C SER A 85 24.64 -3.15 4.71
N ILE A 86 24.64 -2.06 5.49
CA ILE A 86 25.75 -1.12 5.62
C ILE A 86 26.95 -1.75 6.35
N SER A 87 26.73 -2.71 7.25
CA SER A 87 27.86 -3.41 7.90
C SER A 87 28.73 -4.20 6.92
N PHE A 88 28.22 -4.47 5.71
CA PHE A 88 28.98 -5.05 4.59
C PHE A 88 29.57 -3.98 3.66
N GLY A 89 29.59 -2.71 4.08
CA GLY A 89 30.07 -1.57 3.32
C GLY A 89 29.06 -1.03 2.30
N MET A 90 29.50 -0.04 1.51
CA MET A 90 28.68 0.63 0.49
C MET A 90 28.15 -0.35 -0.58
N LEU A 91 28.93 -1.38 -0.90
CA LEU A 91 28.53 -2.45 -1.82
C LEU A 91 27.35 -3.28 -1.28
N GLY A 92 27.36 -3.60 0.02
CA GLY A 92 26.27 -4.33 0.67
C GLY A 92 24.94 -3.57 0.61
N PHE A 93 24.98 -2.25 0.82
CA PHE A 93 23.81 -1.38 0.69
C PHE A 93 23.27 -1.34 -0.74
N LEU A 94 24.15 -1.20 -1.75
CA LEU A 94 23.75 -1.21 -3.17
C LEU A 94 23.12 -2.54 -3.57
N PHE A 95 23.71 -3.66 -3.17
CA PHE A 95 23.13 -4.99 -3.44
C PHE A 95 21.78 -5.17 -2.75
N PHE A 96 21.65 -4.79 -1.49
CA PHE A 96 20.37 -4.86 -0.78
C PHE A 96 19.28 -4.08 -1.54
N MET A 97 19.58 -2.84 -1.94
CA MET A 97 18.64 -2.00 -2.67
C MET A 97 18.24 -2.61 -4.02
N LEU A 98 19.20 -3.15 -4.76
CA LEU A 98 18.98 -3.73 -6.08
C LEU A 98 18.15 -5.04 -5.98
N PHE A 99 18.53 -5.95 -5.10
CA PHE A 99 17.81 -7.22 -4.91
C PHE A 99 16.42 -7.02 -4.30
N HIS A 100 16.27 -6.08 -3.36
CA HIS A 100 14.97 -5.77 -2.79
C HIS A 100 14.00 -5.24 -3.86
N TRP A 101 14.45 -4.29 -4.68
CA TRP A 101 13.66 -3.79 -5.81
C TRP A 101 13.34 -4.85 -6.85
N LEU A 102 14.29 -5.74 -7.16
CA LEU A 102 14.01 -6.87 -8.06
C LEU A 102 12.94 -7.80 -7.48
N CYS A 103 13.02 -8.10 -6.19
CA CYS A 103 12.02 -8.93 -5.51
C CYS A 103 10.63 -8.29 -5.57
N ASP A 104 10.52 -7.00 -5.27
CA ASP A 104 9.28 -6.24 -5.39
C ASP A 104 8.76 -6.23 -6.83
N PHE A 105 9.64 -6.00 -7.80
CA PHE A 105 9.29 -6.01 -9.22
C PHE A 105 8.74 -7.37 -9.65
N PHE A 106 9.45 -8.47 -9.34
CA PHE A 106 9.00 -9.82 -9.65
C PHE A 106 7.68 -10.15 -8.97
N TRP A 107 7.51 -9.77 -7.70
CA TRP A 107 6.29 -10.02 -6.94
C TRP A 107 5.10 -9.25 -7.52
N CYS A 108 5.25 -7.94 -7.76
CA CYS A 108 4.20 -7.12 -8.35
C CYS A 108 3.87 -7.54 -9.78
N TYR A 109 4.87 -7.91 -10.59
CA TYR A 109 4.66 -8.42 -11.94
C TYR A 109 3.90 -9.74 -11.94
N PHE A 110 4.29 -10.67 -11.05
CA PHE A 110 3.60 -11.94 -10.86
C PHE A 110 2.14 -11.74 -10.44
N LEU A 111 1.87 -10.86 -9.45
CA LEU A 111 0.50 -10.51 -9.05
C LEU A 111 -0.29 -9.86 -10.19
N SER A 112 0.35 -9.01 -10.99
CA SER A 112 -0.29 -8.35 -12.14
C SER A 112 -0.74 -9.38 -13.18
N ILE A 113 0.12 -10.34 -13.53
CA ILE A 113 -0.22 -11.44 -14.44
C ILE A 113 -1.37 -12.29 -13.88
N LEU A 114 -1.28 -12.65 -12.60
CA LEU A 114 -2.32 -13.42 -11.92
C LEU A 114 -3.67 -12.70 -11.94
N SER A 115 -3.68 -11.39 -11.65
CA SER A 115 -4.90 -10.58 -11.65
C SER A 115 -5.49 -10.44 -13.05
N PHE A 116 -4.66 -10.20 -14.06
CA PHE A 116 -5.08 -10.08 -15.46
C PHE A 116 -5.64 -11.40 -16.01
N ARG A 117 -4.89 -12.49 -15.88
CA ARG A 117 -5.31 -13.82 -16.34
C ARG A 117 -6.49 -14.35 -15.53
N GLY A 118 -6.47 -14.16 -14.21
CA GLY A 118 -7.57 -14.57 -13.32
C GLY A 118 -8.87 -13.84 -13.66
N GLY A 119 -8.81 -12.55 -13.98
CA GLY A 119 -9.96 -11.78 -14.43
C GLY A 119 -10.56 -12.29 -15.76
N GLN A 120 -9.70 -12.67 -16.70
CA GLN A 120 -10.13 -13.19 -18.01
C GLN A 120 -10.69 -14.63 -17.91
N TYR A 121 -10.10 -15.46 -17.05
CA TYR A 121 -10.46 -16.88 -16.93
C TYR A 121 -11.71 -17.12 -16.07
N PHE A 122 -11.87 -16.41 -14.96
CA PHE A 122 -12.97 -16.65 -14.00
C PHE A 122 -14.22 -15.78 -14.24
N GLY A 123 -14.16 -14.83 -15.18
CA GLY A 123 -15.30 -14.03 -15.63
C GLY A 123 -15.81 -12.99 -14.62
N LYS A 124 -16.88 -12.27 -15.02
CA LYS A 124 -17.42 -11.09 -14.30
C LYS A 124 -17.91 -11.40 -12.88
N LYS A 125 -18.47 -12.59 -12.63
CA LYS A 125 -18.97 -12.98 -11.30
C LYS A 125 -17.84 -13.11 -10.28
N PHE A 126 -16.73 -13.73 -10.66
CA PHE A 126 -15.56 -13.87 -9.79
C PHE A 126 -14.92 -12.51 -9.50
N GLN A 127 -14.75 -11.67 -10.52
CA GLN A 127 -14.25 -10.30 -10.33
C GLN A 127 -15.14 -9.49 -9.36
N LYS A 128 -16.47 -9.64 -9.45
CA LYS A 128 -17.43 -9.00 -8.54
C LYS A 128 -17.27 -9.49 -7.11
N ILE A 129 -17.14 -10.80 -6.88
CA ILE A 129 -16.92 -11.39 -5.55
C ILE A 129 -15.60 -10.91 -4.95
N VAL A 130 -14.49 -11.05 -5.68
CA VAL A 130 -13.17 -10.63 -5.21
C VAL A 130 -13.14 -9.14 -4.93
N SER A 131 -13.73 -8.32 -5.81
CA SER A 131 -13.80 -6.86 -5.59
C SER A 131 -14.67 -6.51 -4.38
N THR A 132 -15.75 -7.25 -4.12
CA THR A 132 -16.59 -7.05 -2.93
C THR A 132 -15.79 -7.38 -1.68
N ILE A 133 -15.09 -8.52 -1.65
CA ILE A 133 -14.27 -8.95 -0.51
C ILE A 133 -13.14 -7.95 -0.24
N CYS A 134 -12.37 -7.59 -1.27
CA CYS A 134 -11.29 -6.60 -1.15
C CYS A 134 -11.82 -5.23 -0.71
N GLY A 135 -12.95 -4.77 -1.27
CA GLY A 135 -13.59 -3.53 -0.85
C GLY A 135 -13.99 -3.54 0.63
N THR A 136 -14.56 -4.65 1.12
CA THR A 136 -14.91 -4.82 2.53
C THR A 136 -13.67 -4.79 3.42
N PHE A 137 -12.58 -5.46 3.02
CA PHE A 137 -11.32 -5.40 3.77
C PHE A 137 -10.75 -3.98 3.81
N LEU A 138 -10.77 -3.24 2.70
CA LEU A 138 -10.32 -1.84 2.66
C LEU A 138 -11.15 -0.96 3.61
N LEU A 139 -12.48 -1.13 3.64
CA LEU A 139 -13.34 -0.43 4.58
C LEU A 139 -13.02 -0.79 6.03
N PHE A 140 -12.85 -2.08 6.31
CA PHE A 140 -12.53 -2.58 7.66
C PHE A 140 -11.19 -2.04 8.15
N PHE A 141 -10.11 -2.19 7.38
CA PHE A 141 -8.78 -1.69 7.77
C PHE A 141 -8.75 -0.16 7.82
N GLY A 142 -9.40 0.53 6.89
CA GLY A 142 -9.50 1.99 6.90
C GLY A 142 -10.21 2.51 8.15
N GLY A 143 -11.36 1.92 8.50
CA GLY A 143 -12.10 2.24 9.73
C GLY A 143 -11.31 1.91 10.98
N LYS A 144 -10.61 0.75 11.00
CA LYS A 144 -9.74 0.37 12.10
C LYS A 144 -8.62 1.40 12.32
N PHE A 145 -7.95 1.87 11.27
CA PHE A 145 -6.89 2.86 11.42
C PHE A 145 -7.39 4.18 11.98
N ILE A 146 -8.56 4.65 11.51
CA ILE A 146 -9.16 5.86 12.04
C ILE A 146 -9.52 5.68 13.52
N TYR A 147 -10.13 4.55 13.88
CA TYR A 147 -10.46 4.22 15.27
C TYR A 147 -9.22 4.14 16.17
N ASP A 148 -8.18 3.43 15.72
CA ASP A 148 -6.91 3.29 16.45
C ASP A 148 -6.25 4.67 16.64
N THR A 149 -6.26 5.55 15.63
CA THR A 149 -5.74 6.91 15.78
C THR A 149 -6.55 7.74 16.77
N ILE A 150 -7.89 7.74 16.66
CA ILE A 150 -8.76 8.51 17.58
C ILE A 150 -8.53 8.03 19.02
N LYS A 151 -8.42 6.73 19.24
CA LYS A 151 -8.19 6.17 20.59
C LYS A 151 -6.88 6.66 21.20
N VAL A 152 -5.82 6.83 20.41
CA VAL A 152 -4.52 7.32 20.90
C VAL A 152 -4.57 8.82 21.21
N PHE A 153 -5.37 9.61 20.50
CA PHE A 153 -5.54 11.05 20.80
C PHE A 153 -6.37 11.34 22.06
N PHE A 154 -7.23 10.41 22.48
CA PHE A 154 -8.15 10.58 23.62
C PHE A 154 -7.68 9.91 24.93
N ILE A 155 -6.52 9.24 24.93
CA ILE A 155 -5.88 8.59 26.10
C ILE A 155 -4.56 9.31 26.41
#